data_AF-A0A1G9IYN0-F1
#
_entry.id   AF-A0A1G9IYN0-F1
#
_cell.length_a   1.000
_cell.length_b   1.000
_cell.length_c   1.000
_cell.angle_alpha   90.00
_cell.angle_beta   90.00
_cell.angle_gamma   90.00
#
_symmetry.space_group_name_H-M   'P 1'
#
loop_
_entity.id
_entity.type
_entity.pdbx_description
1 polymer ?
#
loop_
_entity_poly.entity_id
_entity_poly.type
_entity_poly.pdbx_seq_one_letter_code
_entity_poly.pdbx_strand_id
1 'polypeptide(L)'
;MTETLDKVKLSQWDALLVESLRSLGWSDEELLRRVEAGELPVDESEYHFDYAQLTHLAGEQPEVFRQAVTQGYQIKYNTIRGIRSWIFVALGKEADLELEEGKEAAEVTLTEPEHDRLESVLSFGWRITGGPSGTDGTGVYRIEPIQR
;
A
#
# COMPACT_ATOMS: atom_id res chain seq x y z
N MET A 1 -20.39 -1.54 -9.08
CA MET A 1 -20.52 -0.41 -8.12
C MET A 1 -20.21 -0.97 -6.76
N THR A 2 -18.93 -1.12 -6.44
CA THR A 2 -18.52 -1.64 -5.14
C THR A 2 -18.57 -0.47 -4.18
N GLU A 3 -19.41 -0.57 -3.15
CA GLU A 3 -19.47 0.40 -2.07
C GLU A 3 -18.06 0.58 -1.51
N THR A 4 -17.44 1.71 -1.81
CA THR A 4 -16.32 2.21 -1.02
C THR A 4 -16.93 2.60 0.33
N LEU A 5 -17.18 1.61 1.20
CA LEU A 5 -17.23 1.85 2.63
C LEU A 5 -16.02 2.73 2.93
N ASP A 6 -16.24 3.89 3.55
CA ASP A 6 -15.22 4.93 3.74
C ASP A 6 -14.02 4.34 4.49
N LYS A 7 -13.06 3.77 3.74
CA LYS A 7 -11.86 3.17 4.30
C LYS A 7 -11.15 4.23 5.10
N VAL A 8 -10.72 3.85 6.30
CA VAL A 8 -9.86 4.70 7.12
C VAL A 8 -8.63 5.12 6.34
N LYS A 9 -8.13 6.31 6.67
CA LYS A 9 -7.02 6.91 5.94
C LYS A 9 -5.72 6.75 6.71
N LEU A 10 -4.72 6.15 6.07
CA LEU A 10 -3.35 6.09 6.59
C LEU A 10 -2.45 7.10 5.90
N SER A 11 -1.40 7.55 6.58
CA SER A 11 -0.30 8.20 5.87
C SER A 11 0.38 7.18 4.94
N GLN A 12 1.10 7.65 3.92
CA GLN A 12 1.83 6.74 3.04
C GLN A 12 2.90 5.95 3.81
N TRP A 13 3.47 6.53 4.87
CA TRP A 13 4.45 5.85 5.72
C TRP A 13 3.81 4.77 6.58
N ASP A 14 2.69 5.06 7.27
CA ASP A 14 1.98 4.05 8.07
C ASP A 14 1.51 2.87 7.21
N ALA A 15 1.07 3.14 5.99
CA ALA A 15 0.72 2.10 5.03
C ALA A 15 1.91 1.18 4.73
N LEU A 16 3.11 1.74 4.48
CA LEU A 16 4.32 0.93 4.25
C LEU A 16 4.67 0.07 5.46
N LEU A 17 4.59 0.63 6.68
CA LEU A 17 4.85 -0.12 7.91
C LEU A 17 3.86 -1.29 8.09
N VAL A 18 2.58 -1.06 7.80
CA VAL A 18 1.56 -2.13 7.87
C VAL A 18 1.86 -3.21 6.85
N GLU A 19 2.18 -2.86 5.61
CA GLU A 19 2.44 -3.82 4.55
C GLU A 19 3.74 -4.61 4.77
N SER A 20 4.79 -3.99 5.31
CA SER A 20 6.02 -4.71 5.60
C SER A 20 5.82 -5.71 6.75
N LEU A 21 5.02 -5.40 7.78
CA LEU A 21 4.63 -6.38 8.80
C LEU A 21 3.75 -7.49 8.22
N ARG A 22 2.79 -7.17 7.33
CA ARG A 22 1.99 -8.19 6.62
C ARG A 22 2.84 -9.15 5.81
N SER A 23 3.96 -8.68 5.25
CA SER A 23 4.89 -9.53 4.49
C SER A 23 5.51 -10.67 5.32
N LEU A 24 5.45 -10.57 6.65
CA LEU A 24 5.89 -11.62 7.58
C LEU A 24 4.89 -12.78 7.70
N GLY A 25 3.74 -12.70 7.04
CA GLY A 25 2.74 -13.78 6.99
C GLY A 25 1.89 -13.92 8.25
N TRP A 26 1.82 -12.89 9.09
CA TRP A 26 0.92 -12.88 10.26
C TRP A 26 -0.53 -12.73 9.84
N SER A 27 -1.43 -13.31 10.64
CA SER A 27 -2.86 -12.98 10.56
C SER A 27 -3.10 -11.55 11.03
N ASP A 28 -4.23 -10.96 10.63
CA ASP A 28 -4.66 -9.64 11.09
C ASP A 28 -4.72 -9.57 12.64
N GLU A 29 -5.24 -10.62 13.28
CA GLU A 29 -5.33 -10.74 14.74
C GLU A 29 -3.95 -10.73 15.41
N GLU A 30 -2.98 -11.45 14.84
CA GLU A 30 -1.61 -11.50 15.38
C GLU A 30 -0.87 -10.18 15.16
N LEU A 31 -1.06 -9.54 14.00
CA LEU A 31 -0.51 -8.22 13.71
C LEU A 31 -1.01 -7.20 14.73
N LEU A 32 -2.33 -7.14 14.97
CA LEU A 32 -2.93 -6.26 15.96
C LEU A 32 -2.35 -6.51 17.36
N ARG A 33 -2.34 -7.78 17.80
CA ARG A 33 -1.82 -8.17 19.12
C ARG A 33 -0.36 -7.77 19.31
N ARG A 34 0.50 -8.04 18.32
CA ARG A 34 1.93 -7.71 18.40
C ARG A 34 2.17 -6.21 18.44
N VAL A 35 1.46 -5.44 17.62
CA VAL A 35 1.59 -3.97 17.61
C VAL A 35 1.12 -3.38 18.93
N GLU A 36 0.00 -3.83 19.48
CA GLU A 36 -0.50 -3.40 20.80
C GLU A 36 0.48 -3.77 21.94
N ALA A 37 1.12 -4.94 21.86
CA ALA A 37 2.10 -5.40 22.86
C ALA A 37 3.51 -4.81 22.66
N GLY A 38 3.78 -4.13 21.54
CA GLY A 38 5.13 -3.70 21.16
C GLY A 38 6.09 -4.86 20.85
N GLU A 39 5.56 -6.05 20.55
CA GLU A 39 6.32 -7.26 20.21
C GLU A 39 6.71 -7.27 18.73
N LEU A 40 7.48 -6.25 18.34
CA LEU A 40 7.80 -5.95 16.94
C LEU A 40 9.24 -6.36 16.60
N PRO A 41 9.47 -6.88 15.39
CA PRO A 41 10.81 -7.25 14.94
C PRO A 41 11.66 -6.00 14.71
N VAL A 42 12.96 -6.21 14.59
CA VAL A 42 13.85 -5.20 14.01
C VAL A 42 13.77 -5.34 12.50
N ASP A 43 13.58 -4.22 11.80
CA ASP A 43 13.61 -4.23 10.34
C ASP A 43 15.06 -4.29 9.83
N GLU A 44 15.38 -5.36 9.11
CA GLU A 44 16.68 -5.56 8.46
C GLU A 44 16.66 -5.21 6.97
N SER A 45 15.53 -4.67 6.48
CA SER A 45 15.39 -4.22 5.09
C SER A 45 16.14 -2.92 4.84
N GLU A 46 16.30 -2.54 3.57
CA GLU A 46 16.91 -1.25 3.19
C GLU A 46 16.12 -0.02 3.67
N TYR A 47 14.85 -0.20 4.03
CA TYR A 47 13.98 0.88 4.49
C TYR A 47 14.19 1.20 5.98
N HIS A 48 14.80 0.30 6.75
CA HIS A 48 15.01 0.44 8.19
C HIS A 48 13.74 0.93 8.92
N PHE A 49 12.62 0.25 8.67
CA PHE A 49 11.32 0.61 9.22
C PHE A 49 11.33 0.61 10.76
N ASP A 50 10.90 1.74 11.33
CA ASP A 50 10.65 1.86 12.76
C ASP A 50 9.20 1.50 13.07
N TYR A 51 8.98 0.22 13.41
CA TYR A 51 7.65 -0.30 13.69
C TYR A 51 7.01 0.24 14.97
N ALA A 52 7.78 0.86 15.88
CA ALA A 52 7.21 1.47 17.08
C ALA A 52 6.20 2.58 16.74
N GLN A 53 6.31 3.18 15.55
CA GLN A 53 5.33 4.13 15.03
C GLN A 53 3.92 3.53 14.89
N LEU A 54 3.79 2.24 14.58
CA LEU A 54 2.49 1.57 14.56
C LEU A 54 1.94 1.36 15.97
N THR A 55 2.78 1.12 16.98
CA THR A 55 2.34 1.08 18.38
C THR A 55 1.83 2.45 18.82
N HIS A 56 2.49 3.53 18.41
CA HIS A 56 2.00 4.89 18.64
C HIS A 56 0.64 5.14 17.96
N LEU A 57 0.51 4.78 16.68
CA LEU A 57 -0.75 4.91 15.94
C LEU A 57 -1.89 4.10 16.59
N ALA A 58 -1.62 2.86 16.99
CA ALA A 58 -2.59 2.01 17.68
C ALA A 58 -3.00 2.57 19.05
N GLY A 59 -2.09 3.23 19.76
CA GLY A 59 -2.39 3.89 21.03
C GLY A 59 -3.21 5.18 20.88
N GLU A 60 -2.89 6.01 19.88
CA GLU A 60 -3.58 7.29 19.66
C GLU A 60 -4.92 7.14 18.92
N GLN A 61 -4.98 6.22 17.95
CA GLN A 61 -6.12 6.01 17.07
C GLN A 61 -6.42 4.50 16.92
N PRO A 62 -6.80 3.80 18.00
CA PRO A 62 -6.96 2.35 18.01
C PRO A 62 -7.96 1.83 16.98
N GLU A 63 -9.07 2.53 16.80
CA GLU A 63 -10.11 2.12 15.83
C GLU A 63 -9.64 2.30 14.38
N VAL A 64 -8.87 3.36 14.09
CA VAL A 64 -8.27 3.59 12.77
C VAL A 64 -7.31 2.46 12.44
N PHE A 65 -6.42 2.13 13.37
CA PHE A 65 -5.44 1.06 13.16
C PHE A 65 -6.14 -0.30 12.97
N ARG A 66 -7.11 -0.63 13.83
CA ARG A 66 -7.90 -1.85 13.74
C ARG A 66 -8.62 -2.00 12.40
N GLN A 67 -9.31 -0.96 11.95
CA GLN A 67 -10.00 -0.98 10.66
C GLN A 67 -9.01 -1.08 9.49
N ALA A 68 -7.88 -0.37 9.55
CA ALA A 68 -6.86 -0.44 8.50
C ALA A 68 -6.31 -1.87 8.32
N VAL A 69 -6.14 -2.60 9.42
CA VAL A 69 -5.67 -3.98 9.38
C VAL A 69 -6.78 -4.94 8.92
N THR A 70 -7.98 -4.83 9.47
CA THR A 70 -9.04 -5.86 9.25
C THR A 70 -9.94 -5.61 8.04
N GLN A 71 -10.07 -4.35 7.61
CA GLN A 71 -10.99 -3.92 6.55
C GLN A 71 -10.25 -3.19 5.40
N GLY A 72 -8.94 -3.00 5.55
CA GLY A 72 -8.10 -2.26 4.63
C GLY A 72 -8.17 -0.74 4.85
N TYR A 73 -7.36 -0.02 4.10
CA TYR A 73 -7.20 1.43 4.21
C TYR A 73 -7.10 2.09 2.84
N GLN A 74 -7.20 3.42 2.82
CA GLN A 74 -6.77 4.24 1.69
C GLN A 74 -5.66 5.18 2.13
N ILE A 75 -4.66 5.40 1.28
CA ILE A 75 -3.57 6.33 1.56
C ILE A 75 -4.09 7.77 1.39
N LYS A 76 -3.77 8.66 2.35
CA LYS A 76 -4.18 10.07 2.33
C LYS A 76 -3.65 10.81 1.11
N TYR A 77 -2.34 10.67 0.89
CA TYR A 77 -1.60 11.32 -0.19
C TYR A 77 -0.49 10.38 -0.64
N ASN A 78 -0.35 10.19 -1.94
CA ASN A 78 0.77 9.46 -2.51
C ASN A 78 1.72 10.40 -3.25
N THR A 79 3.01 10.08 -3.18
CA THR A 79 3.99 10.48 -4.19
C THR A 79 4.22 9.32 -5.17
N ILE A 80 4.72 9.60 -6.38
CA ILE A 80 5.02 8.54 -7.36
C ILE A 80 6.08 7.55 -6.84
N ARG A 81 7.11 8.06 -6.14
CA ARG A 81 8.14 7.22 -5.51
C ARG A 81 7.55 6.36 -4.40
N GLY A 82 6.64 6.91 -3.60
CA GLY A 82 5.97 6.14 -2.57
C GLY A 82 4.97 5.11 -3.11
N ILE A 83 4.39 5.32 -4.30
CA ILE A 83 3.60 4.28 -5.00
C ILE A 83 4.52 3.13 -5.38
N ARG A 84 5.68 3.41 -5.99
CA ARG A 84 6.69 2.39 -6.26
C ARG A 84 7.11 1.65 -4.99
N SER A 85 7.42 2.36 -3.90
CA SER A 85 7.78 1.72 -2.63
C SER A 85 6.65 0.84 -2.09
N TRP A 86 5.39 1.27 -2.19
CA TRP A 86 4.26 0.47 -1.74
C TRP A 86 4.11 -0.80 -2.59
N ILE A 87 4.22 -0.70 -3.91
CA ILE A 87 4.19 -1.85 -4.83
C ILE A 87 5.28 -2.86 -4.46
N PHE A 88 6.50 -2.38 -4.19
CA PHE A 88 7.61 -3.23 -3.78
C PHE A 88 7.32 -3.93 -2.45
N VAL A 89 6.95 -3.17 -1.41
CA VAL A 89 6.75 -3.72 -0.06
C VAL A 89 5.54 -4.66 0.01
N ALA A 90 4.41 -4.28 -0.61
CA ALA A 90 3.15 -5.01 -0.47
C ALA A 90 3.04 -6.21 -1.42
N LEU A 91 3.69 -6.13 -2.60
CA LEU A 91 3.53 -7.10 -3.70
C LEU A 91 4.85 -7.77 -4.13
N GLY A 92 6.00 -7.28 -3.64
CA GLY A 92 7.32 -7.79 -4.05
C GLY A 92 7.66 -7.51 -5.52
N LYS A 93 7.08 -6.46 -6.12
CA LYS A 93 7.28 -6.11 -7.54
C LYS A 93 8.10 -4.84 -7.68
N GLU A 94 9.00 -4.82 -8.65
CA GLU A 94 9.67 -3.59 -9.09
C GLU A 94 8.80 -2.86 -10.09
N ALA A 95 8.55 -1.58 -9.82
CA ALA A 95 7.90 -0.68 -10.76
C ALA A 95 8.94 0.25 -11.41
N ASP A 96 8.86 0.40 -12.72
CA ASP A 96 9.67 1.33 -13.49
C ASP A 96 9.12 2.76 -13.32
N LEU A 97 10.00 3.74 -13.10
CA LEU A 97 9.61 5.13 -12.91
C LEU A 97 9.92 5.98 -14.13
N GLU A 98 8.90 6.66 -14.64
CA GLU A 98 9.04 7.82 -15.51
C GLU A 98 8.94 9.09 -14.65
N LEU A 99 9.95 9.95 -14.71
CA LEU A 99 10.04 11.18 -13.91
C LEU A 99 10.20 12.43 -14.79
N GLU A 100 9.94 12.30 -16.09
CA GLU A 100 9.86 13.46 -16.98
C GLU A 100 8.66 14.31 -16.57
N GLU A 101 8.87 15.62 -16.45
CA GLU A 101 7.85 16.58 -16.04
C GLU A 101 6.62 16.48 -16.96
N GLY A 102 5.45 16.23 -16.37
CA GLY A 102 4.18 16.07 -17.10
C GLY A 102 3.92 14.67 -17.66
N LYS A 103 4.84 13.73 -17.45
CA LYS A 103 4.69 12.30 -17.83
C LYS A 103 4.97 11.36 -16.67
N GLU A 104 4.94 11.86 -15.43
CA GLU A 104 5.32 11.08 -14.27
C GLU A 104 4.44 9.84 -14.12
N ALA A 105 5.06 8.67 -14.05
CA ALA A 105 4.34 7.42 -13.91
C ALA A 105 5.17 6.32 -13.26
N ALA A 106 4.46 5.33 -12.75
CA ALA A 106 5.01 4.05 -12.34
C ALA A 106 4.38 2.96 -13.23
N GLU A 107 5.22 2.16 -13.86
CA GLU A 107 4.78 1.03 -14.69
C GLU A 107 5.15 -0.29 -14.03
N VAL A 108 4.19 -1.21 -13.92
CA VAL A 108 4.38 -2.49 -13.26
C VAL A 108 3.51 -3.57 -13.87
N THR A 109 4.01 -4.81 -13.88
CA THR A 109 3.23 -5.98 -14.27
C THR A 109 2.51 -6.57 -13.06
N LEU A 110 1.18 -6.62 -13.09
CA LEU A 110 0.33 -7.11 -11.99
C LEU A 110 -0.67 -8.16 -12.48
N THR A 111 -1.02 -9.08 -11.61
CA THR A 111 -2.24 -9.90 -11.71
C THR A 111 -3.47 -9.06 -11.37
N GLU A 112 -4.66 -9.52 -11.73
CA GLU A 112 -5.93 -8.85 -11.38
C GLU A 112 -6.11 -8.63 -9.86
N PRO A 113 -5.84 -9.60 -8.96
CA PRO A 113 -5.92 -9.34 -7.52
C PRO A 113 -4.91 -8.32 -7.00
N GLU A 114 -3.70 -8.28 -7.57
CA GLU A 114 -2.68 -7.29 -7.22
C GLU A 114 -3.07 -5.88 -7.70
N HIS A 115 -3.62 -5.78 -8.91
CA HIS A 115 -4.20 -4.55 -9.44
C HIS A 115 -5.30 -4.01 -8.52
N ASP A 116 -6.27 -4.85 -8.16
CA ASP A 116 -7.41 -4.45 -7.33
C ASP A 116 -6.94 -4.00 -5.94
N ARG A 117 -5.94 -4.68 -5.38
CA ARG A 117 -5.35 -4.29 -4.09
C ARG A 117 -4.70 -2.91 -4.19
N LEU A 118 -3.90 -2.66 -5.24
CA LEU A 118 -3.25 -1.37 -5.48
C LEU A 118 -4.29 -0.25 -5.68
N GLU A 119 -5.29 -0.46 -6.55
CA GLU A 119 -6.36 0.51 -6.80
C GLU A 119 -7.07 0.88 -5.48
N SER A 120 -7.32 -0.13 -4.64
CA SER A 120 -8.07 0.06 -3.40
C SER A 120 -7.35 0.88 -2.32
N VAL A 121 -6.03 1.08 -2.44
CA VAL A 121 -5.22 1.85 -1.46
C VAL A 121 -4.79 3.22 -2.00
N LEU A 122 -4.83 3.45 -3.31
CA LEU A 122 -4.39 4.71 -3.91
C LEU A 122 -5.25 5.90 -3.44
N SER A 123 -4.59 7.02 -3.22
CA SER A 123 -5.27 8.31 -3.04
C SER A 123 -5.98 8.73 -4.34
N PHE A 124 -7.05 9.52 -4.22
CA PHE A 124 -7.91 9.90 -5.35
C PHE A 124 -7.23 10.68 -6.49
N GLY A 125 -5.99 11.16 -6.30
CA GLY A 125 -5.24 11.92 -7.31
C GLY A 125 -4.59 11.07 -8.40
N TRP A 126 -4.79 9.76 -8.39
CA TRP A 126 -4.09 8.81 -9.25
C TRP A 126 -5.07 7.99 -10.08
N ARG A 127 -4.65 7.63 -11.28
CA ARG A 127 -5.37 6.70 -12.16
C ARG A 127 -4.44 5.54 -12.51
N ILE A 128 -5.02 4.35 -12.59
CA ILE A 128 -4.37 3.18 -13.18
C ILE A 128 -4.96 2.98 -14.59
N THR A 129 -4.09 2.82 -15.58
CA THR A 129 -4.45 2.47 -16.96
C THR A 129 -3.66 1.25 -17.41
N GLY A 130 -4.02 0.68 -18.57
CA GLY A 130 -3.46 -0.57 -19.07
C GLY A 130 -4.39 -1.75 -18.81
N GLY A 131 -3.83 -2.95 -18.71
CA GLY A 131 -4.62 -4.16 -18.53
C GLY A 131 -3.93 -5.43 -19.00
N PRO A 132 -4.59 -6.59 -18.82
CA PRO A 132 -4.06 -7.87 -19.27
C PRO A 132 -3.93 -7.90 -20.80
N SER A 133 -2.77 -8.32 -21.28
CA SER A 133 -2.46 -8.46 -22.71
C SER A 133 -2.60 -9.91 -23.21
N GLY A 134 -2.98 -10.85 -22.34
CA GLY A 134 -3.05 -12.28 -22.62
C GLY A 134 -4.01 -13.04 -21.69
N THR A 135 -4.01 -14.37 -21.79
CA THR A 135 -4.95 -15.27 -21.07
C THR A 135 -4.62 -15.48 -19.60
N ASP A 136 -3.44 -15.06 -19.16
CA ASP A 136 -2.87 -15.44 -17.86
C ASP A 136 -3.28 -14.47 -16.73
N GLY A 137 -4.26 -13.59 -16.99
CA GLY A 137 -4.79 -12.62 -16.02
C GLY A 137 -3.79 -11.58 -15.53
N THR A 138 -2.63 -11.49 -16.20
CA THR A 138 -1.53 -10.59 -15.87
C THR A 138 -1.41 -9.51 -16.94
N GLY A 139 -1.22 -8.26 -16.51
CA GLY A 139 -1.18 -7.09 -17.38
C GLY A 139 -0.11 -6.08 -16.98
N VAL A 140 0.31 -5.26 -17.94
CA VAL A 140 1.13 -4.08 -17.65
C VAL A 140 0.19 -2.94 -17.31
N TYR A 141 0.40 -2.36 -16.14
CA TYR A 141 -0.39 -1.24 -15.63
C TYR A 141 0.50 -0.02 -15.45
N ARG A 142 -0.06 1.13 -15.82
CA ARG A 142 0.57 2.44 -15.68
C ARG A 142 -0.21 3.27 -14.66
N ILE A 143 0.48 3.72 -13.61
CA ILE A 143 -0.07 4.55 -12.54
C ILE A 143 0.45 5.97 -12.71
N GLU A 144 -0.45 6.93 -12.91
CA GLU A 144 -0.11 8.32 -13.21
C GLU A 144 -1.05 9.32 -12.51
N PRO A 145 -0.63 10.58 -12.30
CA PRO A 145 -1.50 11.61 -11.74
C PRO A 145 -2.70 11.88 -12.66
N ILE A 146 -3.86 12.11 -12.08
CA ILE A 146 -5.01 12.60 -12.85
C ILE A 146 -4.72 14.05 -13.24
N GLN A 147 -4.41 14.27 -14.52
CA GLN A 147 -4.30 15.62 -15.08
C GLN A 147 -5.69 16.30 -15.01
N ARG A 148 -5.71 17.52 -14.48
CA ARG A 148 -6.91 18.38 -14.40
C ARG A 148 -6.97 19.35 -15.57
#